data_AF-A0A7J8G747-F1
#
_entry.id   AF-A0A7J8G747-F1
#
_cell.length_a   1.000
_cell.length_b   1.000
_cell.length_c   1.000
_cell.angle_alpha   90.00
_cell.angle_beta   90.00
_cell.angle_gamma   90.00
#
_symmetry.space_group_name_H-M   'P 1'
#
loop_
_entity.id
_entity.type
_entity.pdbx_description
1 polymer ?
#
loop_
_entity_poly.entity_id
_entity_poly.type
_entity_poly.pdbx_seq_one_letter_code
_entity_poly.pdbx_strand_id
1 'polypeptide(L)'
;MDAILNYRLEDIEDYYMLLGCDELSSVEQILAEFKVRALECHPDKHPENSKAGETFQKLQKAKEILTNEESRARYDHWRKSQISMPFQQWETLSASVKAVRVSGVK
;
A
#
# COMPACT_ATOMS: atom_id res chain seq x y z
N MET A 1 -18.45 19.74 -8.29
CA MET A 1 -18.89 18.62 -7.42
C MET A 1 -17.67 18.00 -6.71
N ASP A 2 -16.63 18.80 -6.40
CA ASP A 2 -15.24 18.34 -6.22
C ASP A 2 -14.75 18.50 -4.78
N ALA A 3 -15.66 18.42 -3.82
CA ALA A 3 -15.41 18.78 -2.41
C ALA A 3 -15.55 17.60 -1.42
N ILE A 4 -15.38 16.36 -1.88
CA ILE A 4 -15.42 15.16 -1.02
C ILE A 4 -14.07 14.40 -0.99
N LEU A 5 -13.19 14.60 -1.98
CA LEU A 5 -11.94 13.83 -2.11
C LEU A 5 -10.74 14.41 -1.36
N ASN A 6 -10.88 15.56 -0.69
CA ASN A 6 -9.79 16.17 0.08
C ASN A 6 -9.91 15.85 1.59
N TYR A 7 -10.17 14.58 1.94
CA TYR A 7 -9.83 14.12 3.29
C TYR A 7 -8.32 13.94 3.30
N ARG A 8 -7.64 14.83 4.05
CA ARG A 8 -6.19 14.92 4.23
C ARG A 8 -5.50 13.54 4.14
N LEU A 9 -4.98 13.22 2.95
CA LEU A 9 -4.30 11.95 2.59
C LEU A 9 -3.06 11.64 3.43
N GLU A 10 -2.64 12.59 4.27
CA GLU A 10 -1.43 12.49 5.08
C GLU A 10 -1.54 11.41 6.18
N ASP A 11 -2.75 11.05 6.62
CA ASP A 11 -3.00 10.14 7.75
C ASP A 11 -3.64 8.79 7.36
N ILE A 12 -3.89 8.56 6.07
CA ILE A 12 -4.57 7.34 5.63
C ILE A 12 -3.53 6.23 5.41
N GLU A 13 -3.50 5.25 6.32
CA GLU A 13 -2.66 4.05 6.21
C GLU A 13 -3.27 2.97 5.27
N ASP A 14 -4.47 3.21 4.73
CA ASP A 14 -5.12 2.32 3.77
C ASP A 14 -4.51 2.43 2.37
N TYR A 15 -3.99 1.31 1.83
CA TYR A 15 -3.39 1.27 0.50
C TYR A 15 -4.36 1.56 -0.65
N TYR A 16 -5.61 1.12 -0.51
CA TYR A 16 -6.69 1.40 -1.47
C TYR A 16 -6.95 2.90 -1.58
N MET A 17 -7.18 3.56 -0.43
CA MET A 17 -7.40 5.00 -0.38
C MET A 17 -6.17 5.82 -0.77
N LEU A 18 -4.97 5.32 -0.47
CA LEU A 18 -3.73 5.97 -0.88
C LEU A 18 -3.62 6.09 -2.41
N LEU A 19 -3.99 5.03 -3.12
CA LEU A 19 -4.00 4.99 -4.58
C LEU A 19 -5.25 5.67 -5.18
N GLY A 20 -6.34 5.74 -4.41
CA GLY A 20 -7.65 6.22 -4.88
C GLY A 20 -8.52 5.12 -5.47
N CYS A 21 -8.14 3.86 -5.28
CA CYS A 21 -8.79 2.69 -5.86
C CYS A 21 -9.61 1.93 -4.82
N ASP A 22 -10.46 1.03 -5.29
CA ASP A 22 -11.32 0.19 -4.46
C ASP A 22 -10.81 -1.27 -4.41
N GLU A 23 -11.31 -2.09 -3.49
CA GLU A 23 -11.02 -3.53 -3.45
C GLU A 23 -11.46 -4.25 -4.74
N LEU A 24 -12.47 -3.70 -5.42
CA LEU A 24 -12.97 -4.15 -6.72
C LEU A 24 -12.09 -3.70 -7.90
N SER A 25 -11.12 -2.80 -7.70
CA SER A 25 -10.27 -2.31 -8.78
C SER A 25 -9.35 -3.42 -9.31
N SER A 26 -9.29 -3.49 -10.64
CA SER A 26 -8.39 -4.41 -11.34
C SER A 26 -6.94 -3.97 -11.21
N VAL A 27 -6.00 -4.92 -11.34
CA VAL A 27 -4.55 -4.65 -11.27
C VAL A 27 -4.13 -3.58 -12.29
N GLU A 28 -4.71 -3.59 -13.48
CA GLU A 28 -4.46 -2.60 -14.53
C GLU A 28 -4.88 -1.19 -14.13
N GLN A 29 -6.04 -1.05 -13.46
CA GLN A 29 -6.53 0.24 -12.96
C GLN A 29 -5.63 0.77 -11.86
N ILE A 30 -5.26 -0.09 -10.91
CA ILE A 30 -4.34 0.25 -9.82
C ILE A 30 -3.00 0.76 -10.35
N LEU A 31 -2.47 0.12 -11.40
CA LEU A 31 -1.24 0.56 -12.05
C LEU A 31 -1.40 1.90 -12.77
N ALA A 32 -2.55 2.16 -13.37
CA ALA A 32 -2.84 3.42 -14.03
C ALA A 32 -2.96 4.57 -13.02
N GLU A 33 -3.73 4.38 -11.95
CA GLU A 33 -3.90 5.36 -10.86
C GLU A 33 -2.57 5.64 -10.15
N PHE A 34 -1.79 4.59 -9.85
CA PHE A 34 -0.44 4.74 -9.31
C PHE A 34 0.42 5.65 -10.18
N LYS A 35 0.42 5.48 -11.51
CA LYS A 35 1.24 6.28 -12.42
C LYS A 35 0.86 7.76 -12.37
N VAL A 36 -0.45 8.07 -12.39
CA VAL A 36 -0.94 9.44 -12.30
C VAL A 36 -0.45 10.07 -10.99
N ARG A 37 -0.66 9.38 -9.88
CA ARG A 37 -0.35 9.86 -8.53
C ARG A 37 1.15 9.98 -8.25
N ALA A 38 1.93 9.06 -8.81
CA ALA A 38 3.39 9.08 -8.79
C ALA A 38 3.95 10.31 -9.50
N LEU A 39 3.34 10.73 -10.61
CA LEU A 39 3.72 11.94 -11.35
C LEU A 39 3.32 13.21 -10.59
N GLU A 40 2.19 13.19 -9.89
CA GLU A 40 1.74 14.29 -9.03
C GLU A 40 2.63 14.46 -7.79
N CYS A 41 3.03 13.38 -7.13
CA CYS A 41 3.90 13.39 -5.95
C CYS A 41 5.40 13.28 -6.29
N HIS A 42 5.81 13.54 -7.54
CA HIS A 42 7.19 13.31 -7.95
C HIS A 42 8.16 14.29 -7.23
N PRO A 43 9.21 13.80 -6.54
CA PRO A 43 10.11 14.63 -5.75
C PRO A 43 10.88 15.66 -6.60
N ASP A 44 11.07 15.40 -7.89
CA ASP A 44 11.68 16.33 -8.85
C ASP A 44 10.84 17.61 -9.06
N LYS A 45 9.51 17.50 -9.00
CA LYS A 45 8.60 18.65 -9.10
C LYS A 45 8.32 19.32 -7.75
N HIS A 46 8.60 18.62 -6.66
CA HIS A 46 8.41 19.09 -5.29
C HIS A 46 9.70 18.95 -4.45
N PRO A 47 10.83 19.55 -4.87
CA PRO A 47 12.12 19.38 -4.21
C PRO A 47 12.16 19.97 -2.79
N GLU A 48 11.24 20.88 -2.48
CA GLU A 48 11.09 21.52 -1.16
C GLU A 48 10.23 20.72 -0.17
N ASN A 49 9.54 19.67 -0.63
CA ASN A 49 8.59 18.93 0.18
C ASN A 49 9.13 17.53 0.52
N SER A 50 9.87 17.42 1.63
CA SER A 50 10.40 16.13 2.12
C SER A 50 9.32 15.04 2.28
N LYS A 51 8.06 15.44 2.51
CA LYS A 51 6.92 14.52 2.60
C LYS A 51 6.57 13.86 1.26
N ALA A 52 6.91 14.47 0.13
CA ALA A 52 6.65 13.89 -1.19
C ALA A 52 7.39 12.56 -1.38
N GLY A 53 8.61 12.45 -0.87
CA GLY A 53 9.38 11.19 -0.86
C GLY A 53 8.69 10.09 -0.04
N GLU A 54 8.20 10.43 1.15
CA GLU A 54 7.48 9.49 2.01
C GLU A 54 6.16 9.03 1.37
N THR A 55 5.37 9.95 0.81
CA THR A 55 4.13 9.61 0.10
C THR A 55 4.41 8.75 -1.13
N PHE A 56 5.47 9.03 -1.88
CA PHE A 56 5.88 8.22 -3.03
C PHE A 56 6.28 6.81 -2.61
N GLN A 57 7.01 6.65 -1.51
CA GLN A 57 7.34 5.34 -0.95
C GLN A 57 6.08 4.57 -0.53
N LYS A 58 5.11 5.25 0.12
CA LYS A 58 3.83 4.63 0.48
C LYS A 58 3.06 4.18 -0.77
N LEU A 59 3.02 5.00 -1.84
CA LEU A 59 2.34 4.68 -3.10
C LEU A 59 2.94 3.44 -3.77
N GLN A 60 4.27 3.34 -3.79
CA GLN A 60 4.96 2.18 -4.36
C GLN A 60 4.63 0.90 -3.59
N LYS A 61 4.62 0.96 -2.26
CA LYS A 61 4.24 -0.17 -1.41
C LYS A 61 2.79 -0.59 -1.64
N ALA A 62 1.86 0.37 -1.65
CA ALA A 62 0.45 0.12 -1.92
C ALA A 62 0.26 -0.61 -3.25
N LYS A 63 0.92 -0.11 -4.32
CA LYS A 63 0.91 -0.78 -5.62
C LYS A 63 1.42 -2.22 -5.51
N GLU A 64 2.59 -2.45 -4.91
CA GLU A 64 3.19 -3.78 -4.84
C GLU A 64 2.27 -4.80 -4.14
N ILE A 65 1.65 -4.39 -3.03
CA ILE A 65 0.72 -5.24 -2.28
C ILE A 65 -0.57 -5.49 -3.06
N LEU A 66 -1.15 -4.46 -3.67
CA LEU A 66 -2.42 -4.60 -4.37
C LEU A 66 -2.28 -5.27 -5.75
N THR A 67 -1.12 -5.19 -6.38
CA THR A 67 -0.88 -5.83 -7.70
C THR A 67 -0.71 -7.34 -7.61
N ASN A 68 -0.27 -7.86 -6.46
CA ASN A 68 -0.13 -9.29 -6.23
C ASN A 68 -1.34 -9.84 -5.46
N GLU A 69 -2.04 -10.80 -6.04
CA GLU A 69 -3.23 -11.41 -5.43
C GLU A 69 -2.92 -12.04 -4.06
N GLU A 70 -1.75 -12.64 -3.88
CA GLU A 70 -1.37 -13.24 -2.59
C GLU A 70 -1.16 -12.16 -1.53
N SER A 71 -0.44 -11.09 -1.87
CA SER A 71 -0.20 -9.96 -0.96
C SER A 71 -1.49 -9.19 -0.66
N ARG A 72 -2.38 -9.02 -1.65
CA ARG A 72 -3.71 -8.43 -1.48
C ARG A 72 -4.54 -9.25 -0.50
N ALA A 73 -4.63 -10.56 -0.69
CA ALA A 73 -5.38 -11.44 0.22
C ALA A 73 -4.84 -11.38 1.67
N ARG A 74 -3.52 -11.30 1.84
CA ARG A 74 -2.87 -11.11 3.14
C ARG A 74 -3.23 -9.75 3.76
N TYR A 75 -3.22 -8.70 2.96
CA TYR A 75 -3.62 -7.36 3.39
C TYR A 75 -5.09 -7.31 3.85
N ASP A 76 -6.00 -7.89 3.07
CA ASP A 76 -7.41 -7.99 3.43
C ASP A 76 -7.63 -8.83 4.70
N HIS A 77 -6.83 -9.88 4.90
CA HIS A 77 -6.87 -10.65 6.13
C HIS A 77 -6.39 -9.85 7.35
N TRP A 78 -5.30 -9.08 7.21
CA TRP A 78 -4.79 -8.19 8.24
C TRP A 78 -5.82 -7.11 8.62
N ARG A 79 -6.46 -6.47 7.62
CA ARG A 79 -7.54 -5.48 7.84
C ARG A 79 -8.71 -6.07 8.61
N LYS A 80 -9.18 -7.26 8.21
CA LYS A 80 -10.29 -7.97 8.88
C LYS A 80 -9.94 -8.38 10.32
N SER A 81 -8.67 -8.64 10.59
CA SER A 81 -8.18 -9.07 11.90
C SER A 81 -8.02 -7.92 12.91
N GLN A 82 -8.18 -6.65 12.47
CA GLN A 82 -8.06 -5.45 13.32
C GLN A 82 -6.82 -5.45 14.22
N ILE A 83 -5.69 -5.90 13.68
CA ILE A 83 -4.44 -6.01 14.44
C ILE A 83 -3.87 -4.61 14.63
N SER A 84 -3.53 -4.24 15.87
CA SER A 84 -2.92 -2.93 16.21
C SER A 84 -1.50 -2.72 15.63
N MET A 85 -0.96 -3.70 14.90
CA MET A 85 0.38 -3.68 14.33
C MET A 85 0.32 -3.29 12.85
N PRO A 86 1.21 -2.42 12.35
CA PRO A 86 1.23 -2.03 10.95
C PRO A 86 1.46 -3.23 10.02
N PHE A 87 0.78 -3.21 8.86
CA PHE A 87 0.80 -4.33 7.90
C PHE A 87 2.20 -4.79 7.52
N GLN A 88 3.14 -3.86 7.32
CA GLN A 88 4.53 -4.18 6.95
C GLN A 88 5.24 -5.06 7.99
N GLN A 89 5.01 -4.77 9.27
CA GLN A 89 5.56 -5.52 10.38
C GLN A 89 4.90 -6.90 10.47
N TRP A 90 3.57 -6.94 10.28
CA TRP A 90 2.81 -8.18 10.25
C TRP A 90 3.21 -9.09 9.09
N GLU A 91 3.44 -8.54 7.90
CA GLU A 91 3.88 -9.29 6.71
C GLU A 91 5.26 -9.91 6.95
N THR A 92 6.21 -9.13 7.48
CA THR A 92 7.55 -9.60 7.82
C THR A 92 7.52 -10.77 8.82
N LEU A 93 6.66 -10.69 9.83
CA LEU A 93 6.47 -11.77 10.81
C LEU A 93 5.79 -12.99 10.20
N SER A 94 4.78 -12.78 9.34
CA SER A 94 4.13 -13.88 8.62
C SER A 94 5.10 -14.61 7.69
N ALA A 95 6.02 -13.87 7.07
CA ALA A 95 7.06 -14.40 6.18
C ALA A 95 8.11 -15.19 6.97
N SER A 96 8.54 -14.70 8.14
CA SER A 96 9.51 -15.42 8.99
C SER A 96 8.94 -16.72 9.58
N VAL A 97 7.64 -16.75 9.90
CA VAL A 97 6.93 -17.99 10.30
C VAL A 97 6.84 -19.00 9.15
N LYS A 98 6.65 -18.55 7.90
CA LYS A 98 6.74 -19.45 6.74
C LYS A 98 8.16 -20.01 6.57
N ALA A 99 9.19 -19.17 6.75
CA ALA A 99 10.59 -19.56 6.58
C ALA A 99 11.05 -20.61 7.62
N VAL A 100 10.63 -20.48 8.88
CA VAL A 100 11.03 -21.44 9.93
C VAL A 100 10.42 -22.83 9.72
N ARG A 101 9.21 -22.91 9.12
CA ARG A 101 8.50 -24.18 8.86
C ARG A 101 9.13 -25.01 7.75
N VAL A 102 9.87 -24.40 6.82
CA VAL A 102 10.55 -25.10 5.71
C VAL A 102 11.88 -25.73 6.17
N SER A 103 12.47 -25.21 7.25
CA SER A 103 13.77 -25.67 7.75
C SER A 103 13.69 -26.82 8.76
N GLY A 104 12.49 -27.33 9.05
CA GLY A 104 12.23 -28.34 10.08
C GLY A 104 12.09 -29.79 9.59
N VAL A 105 12.50 -30.10 8.35
CA VAL A 105 12.54 -31.47 7.83
C VAL A 105 13.97 -31.85 7.47
N LYS A 106 14.74 -32.25 8.48
CA LYS A 106 15.90 -33.14 8.33
C LYS A 106 16.01 -34.01 9.56
#